data_AF-A0A9E3X0R4-F1
#
_entry.id   AF-A0A9E3X0R4-F1
#
_cell.length_a   1.000
_cell.length_b   1.000
_cell.length_c   1.000
_cell.angle_alpha   90.00
_cell.angle_beta   90.00
_cell.angle_gamma   90.00
#
_symmetry.space_group_name_H-M   'P 1'
#
loop_
_entity.id
_entity.type
_entity.pdbx_description
1 polymer ?
#
loop_
_entity_poly.entity_id
_entity_poly.type
_entity_poly.pdbx_seq_one_letter_code
_entity_poly.pdbx_strand_id
1 'polypeptide(L)'
;MTTYYPDAETRRRTVLVVVVNNRVDLQRVAAEGWYRIPQRRAPQRIGADFLAFYQTGAFQAQEEAQTVTYYAPTKRYQLVTRRELLPDEADHARADDYYFRIDVGPLQRLARSIPAASFHRVTFIHTTFNHLLTADKVSDLFRKDDPFERLWHSLREHKLRPLKNRLVGEAPMDITLRARGGYLGINCTEGTSTQERRHIPLADRWEFLSFATTSIEQDLHGCLRQIGAALISLGGSTLHIPPEP
;
A
#
# COMPACT_ATOMS: atom_id res chain seq x y z
N MET A 1 -32.09 7.34 0.45
CA MET A 1 -30.71 6.87 0.70
C MET A 1 -30.20 6.27 -0.61
N THR A 2 -29.38 7.02 -1.34
CA THR A 2 -28.90 6.59 -2.65
C THR A 2 -27.76 5.60 -2.44
N THR A 3 -28.01 4.32 -2.70
CA THR A 3 -26.96 3.29 -2.76
C THR A 3 -26.06 3.63 -3.93
N TYR A 4 -24.97 4.35 -3.68
CA TYR A 4 -23.97 4.66 -4.69
C TYR A 4 -23.30 3.34 -5.06
N TYR A 5 -23.73 2.72 -6.17
CA TYR A 5 -22.99 1.60 -6.72
C TYR A 5 -21.65 2.16 -7.20
N PRO A 6 -20.52 1.71 -6.62
CA PRO A 6 -19.23 2.12 -7.11
C PRO A 6 -19.11 1.67 -8.56
N ASP A 7 -18.79 2.61 -9.45
CA ASP A 7 -18.56 2.37 -10.86
C ASP A 7 -17.43 1.33 -11.08
N ALA A 8 -17.31 0.84 -12.31
CA ALA A 8 -16.34 -0.19 -12.64
C ALA A 8 -14.89 0.23 -12.36
N GLU A 9 -14.60 1.54 -12.42
CA GLU A 9 -13.28 2.09 -12.14
C GLU A 9 -12.98 2.06 -10.63
N THR A 10 -13.92 2.50 -9.80
CA THR A 10 -13.82 2.47 -8.34
C THR A 10 -13.63 1.04 -7.84
N ARG A 11 -14.31 0.06 -8.44
CA ARG A 11 -14.13 -1.36 -8.09
C ARG A 11 -12.71 -1.89 -8.33
N ARG A 12 -11.99 -1.33 -9.29
CA ARG A 12 -10.58 -1.70 -9.57
C ARG A 12 -9.58 -0.98 -8.66
N ARG A 13 -10.01 0.02 -7.89
CA ARG A 13 -9.12 0.74 -6.98
C ARG A 13 -8.55 -0.18 -5.91
N THR A 14 -7.34 0.15 -5.49
CA THR A 14 -6.57 -0.62 -4.51
C THR A 14 -7.01 -0.29 -3.09
N VAL A 15 -6.98 -1.30 -2.22
CA VAL A 15 -7.32 -1.17 -0.80
C VAL A 15 -6.21 -1.78 0.03
N LEU A 16 -5.78 -1.06 1.06
CA LEU A 16 -4.95 -1.64 2.12
C LEU A 16 -5.82 -1.84 3.37
N VAL A 17 -6.04 -3.10 3.74
CA VAL A 17 -6.62 -3.44 5.04
C VAL A 17 -5.54 -3.22 6.10
N VAL A 18 -5.78 -2.27 7.01
CA VAL A 18 -4.90 -1.92 8.13
C VAL A 18 -5.45 -2.45 9.44
N VAL A 19 -4.56 -2.72 10.40
CA VAL A 19 -4.90 -3.33 11.68
C VAL A 19 -4.99 -2.28 12.78
N VAL A 20 -6.20 -2.02 13.28
CA VAL A 20 -6.45 -1.09 14.38
C VAL A 20 -6.57 -1.86 15.68
N ASN A 21 -5.64 -1.65 16.61
CA ASN A 21 -5.56 -2.43 17.85
C ASN A 21 -6.11 -1.71 19.10
N ASN A 22 -6.61 -0.48 18.96
CA ASN A 22 -7.18 0.28 20.07
C ASN A 22 -8.18 1.32 19.54
N ARG A 23 -9.10 1.76 20.41
CA ARG A 23 -10.17 2.70 20.05
C ARG A 23 -9.66 4.11 19.76
N VAL A 24 -8.61 4.55 20.46
CA VAL A 24 -8.04 5.89 20.30
C VAL A 24 -7.55 6.10 18.86
N ASP A 25 -6.97 5.07 18.25
CA ASP A 25 -6.53 5.14 16.86
C ASP A 25 -7.70 5.20 15.89
N LEU A 26 -8.80 4.47 16.13
CA LEU A 26 -9.99 4.57 15.27
C LEU A 26 -10.66 5.95 15.41
N GLN A 27 -10.76 6.47 16.64
CA GLN A 27 -11.31 7.80 16.90
C GLN A 27 -10.49 8.90 16.22
N ARG A 28 -9.17 8.79 16.25
CA ARG A 28 -8.26 9.69 15.55
C ARG A 28 -8.44 9.66 14.04
N VAL A 29 -8.63 8.48 13.45
CA VAL A 29 -9.00 8.39 12.02
C VAL A 29 -10.29 9.15 11.74
N ALA A 30 -11.31 8.98 12.60
CA ALA A 30 -12.60 9.63 12.43
C ALA A 30 -12.56 11.16 12.64
N ALA A 31 -11.86 11.63 13.67
CA ALA A 31 -11.87 13.02 14.13
C ALA A 31 -10.76 13.86 13.50
N GLU A 32 -9.56 13.30 13.36
CA GLU A 32 -8.37 14.01 12.89
C GLU A 32 -8.05 13.68 11.41
N GLY A 33 -8.65 12.63 10.84
CA GLY A 33 -8.54 12.31 9.43
C GLY A 33 -7.19 11.70 9.02
N TRP A 34 -6.52 10.96 9.91
CA TRP A 34 -5.27 10.28 9.59
C TRP A 34 -5.09 8.95 10.34
N TYR A 35 -4.31 8.05 9.73
CA TYR A 35 -3.88 6.77 10.29
C TYR A 35 -2.35 6.65 10.30
N ARG A 36 -1.77 5.80 11.15
CA ARG A 36 -0.32 5.58 11.21
C ARG A 36 0.09 4.12 11.03
N ILE A 37 1.21 3.92 10.34
CA ILE A 37 1.88 2.62 10.22
C ILE A 37 3.34 2.80 10.68
N PRO A 38 3.81 2.07 11.72
CA PRO A 38 5.22 2.10 12.08
C PRO A 38 6.09 1.65 10.89
N GLN A 39 7.08 2.43 10.47
CA GLN A 39 7.87 2.15 9.27
C GLN A 39 8.50 0.74 9.33
N ARG A 40 9.02 0.36 10.50
CA ARG A 40 9.66 -0.94 10.74
C ARG A 40 8.70 -2.14 10.60
N ARG A 41 7.40 -1.92 10.75
CA ARG A 41 6.35 -2.94 10.67
C ARG A 41 5.48 -2.82 9.42
N ALA A 42 5.78 -1.87 8.54
CA ALA A 42 5.01 -1.65 7.33
C ALA A 42 5.06 -2.87 6.38
N PRO A 43 3.96 -3.19 5.70
CA PRO A 43 3.93 -4.23 4.66
C PRO A 43 4.89 -3.87 3.52
N GLN A 44 5.09 -4.80 2.58
CA GLN A 44 5.90 -4.54 1.39
C GLN A 44 5.34 -3.37 0.56
N ARG A 45 4.02 -3.19 0.60
CA ARG A 45 3.29 -2.20 -0.16
C ARG A 45 2.27 -1.48 0.72
N ILE A 46 2.49 -0.18 0.99
CA ILE A 46 1.54 0.67 1.73
C ILE A 46 0.63 1.49 0.81
N GLY A 47 1.00 1.64 -0.46
CA GLY A 47 0.27 2.44 -1.44
C GLY A 47 -1.08 1.80 -1.76
N ALA A 48 -2.15 2.54 -1.48
CA ALA A 48 -3.52 2.14 -1.82
C ALA A 48 -4.43 3.37 -1.93
N ASP A 49 -5.43 3.28 -2.81
CA ASP A 49 -6.43 4.32 -3.01
C ASP A 49 -7.36 4.47 -1.79
N PHE A 50 -7.56 3.39 -1.04
CA PHE A 50 -8.34 3.38 0.20
C PHE A 50 -7.62 2.61 1.31
N LEU A 51 -7.88 3.02 2.55
CA LEU A 51 -7.62 2.19 3.72
C LEU A 51 -8.92 1.56 4.20
N ALA A 52 -8.90 0.28 4.56
CA ALA A 52 -9.97 -0.39 5.27
C ALA A 52 -9.48 -0.81 6.66
N PHE A 53 -10.31 -0.66 7.69
CA PHE A 53 -9.88 -0.76 9.08
C PHE A 53 -10.37 -2.06 9.71
N TYR A 54 -9.45 -3.01 9.93
CA TYR A 54 -9.70 -4.20 10.73
C TYR A 54 -9.58 -3.86 12.21
N GLN A 55 -10.68 -3.88 12.96
CA GLN A 55 -10.68 -3.76 14.41
C GLN A 55 -10.30 -5.09 15.05
N THR A 56 -9.24 -5.13 15.86
CA THR A 56 -8.84 -6.38 16.54
C THR A 56 -9.80 -6.75 17.68
N GLY A 57 -9.58 -7.93 18.28
CA GLY A 57 -10.30 -8.34 19.50
C GLY A 57 -10.12 -7.41 20.71
N ALA A 58 -9.19 -6.45 20.66
CA ALA A 58 -9.06 -5.41 21.68
C ALA A 58 -10.30 -4.49 21.77
N PHE A 59 -11.18 -4.52 20.76
CA PHE A 59 -12.46 -3.81 20.78
C PHE A 59 -13.54 -4.54 21.61
N GLN A 60 -13.26 -5.77 22.06
CA GLN A 60 -14.07 -6.59 22.99
C GLN A 60 -15.52 -6.81 22.52
N ALA A 61 -16.51 -6.77 23.41
CA ALA A 61 -17.93 -7.08 23.14
C ALA A 61 -18.65 -6.06 22.22
N GLN A 62 -17.91 -5.25 21.46
CA GLN A 62 -18.50 -4.42 20.41
C GLN A 62 -18.84 -5.28 19.20
N GLU A 63 -19.95 -4.95 18.55
CA GLU A 63 -20.39 -5.59 17.30
C GLU A 63 -19.31 -5.56 16.22
N GLU A 64 -18.46 -4.53 16.21
CA GLU A 64 -17.43 -4.31 15.21
C GLU A 64 -16.09 -4.97 15.54
N ALA A 65 -15.95 -5.60 16.72
CA ALA A 65 -14.71 -6.26 17.09
C ALA A 65 -14.43 -7.44 16.17
N GLN A 66 -13.16 -7.61 15.79
CA GLN A 66 -12.70 -8.64 14.85
C GLN A 66 -13.38 -8.57 13.48
N THR A 67 -13.75 -7.38 13.02
CA THR A 67 -14.30 -7.16 11.69
C THR A 67 -13.50 -6.12 10.91
N VAL A 68 -13.70 -6.07 9.59
CA VAL A 68 -13.46 -4.87 8.79
C VAL A 68 -14.81 -4.22 8.57
N THR A 69 -14.99 -3.02 9.12
CA THR A 69 -16.30 -2.32 9.08
C THR A 69 -16.22 -0.97 8.38
N TYR A 70 -15.10 -0.27 8.53
CA TYR A 70 -14.93 1.06 7.96
C TYR A 70 -13.84 1.07 6.90
N TYR A 71 -13.95 2.02 5.99
CA TYR A 71 -12.91 2.36 5.03
C TYR A 71 -12.90 3.87 4.78
N ALA A 72 -11.82 4.39 4.22
CA ALA A 72 -11.71 5.80 3.85
C ALA A 72 -10.76 5.97 2.65
N PRO A 73 -11.00 6.94 1.76
CA PRO A 73 -10.08 7.22 0.66
C PRO A 73 -8.78 7.79 1.21
N THR A 74 -7.66 7.31 0.69
CA THR A 74 -6.33 7.84 1.00
C THR A 74 -6.15 9.18 0.30
N LYS A 75 -5.57 10.15 1.01
CA LYS A 75 -5.26 11.47 0.45
C LYS A 75 -3.77 11.62 0.16
N ARG A 76 -2.93 11.35 1.16
CA ARG A 76 -1.48 11.52 1.06
C ARG A 76 -0.71 10.76 2.13
N TYR A 77 0.58 10.59 1.90
CA TYR A 77 1.52 9.89 2.78
C TYR A 77 2.65 10.81 3.19
N GLN A 78 3.03 10.74 4.46
CA GLN A 78 4.18 11.45 5.02
C GLN A 78 4.99 10.48 5.89
N LEU A 79 6.31 10.67 5.92
CA LEU A 79 7.18 9.95 6.84
C LEU A 79 7.61 10.92 7.94
N VAL A 80 7.18 10.65 9.16
CA VAL A 80 7.35 11.52 10.33
C VAL A 80 7.72 10.68 11.55
N THR A 81 8.34 11.29 12.54
CA THR A 81 8.64 10.62 13.81
C THR A 81 7.39 10.46 14.68
N ARG A 82 7.44 9.56 15.66
CA ARG A 82 6.35 9.42 16.64
C ARG A 82 6.11 10.72 17.41
N ARG A 83 7.18 11.43 17.78
CA ARG A 83 7.10 12.70 18.52
C ARG A 83 6.34 13.77 17.74
N GLU A 84 6.55 13.84 16.43
CA GLU A 84 5.80 14.75 15.54
C GLU A 84 4.34 14.33 15.39
N LEU A 85 4.05 13.01 15.38
CA LEU A 85 2.68 12.48 15.26
C LEU A 85 1.85 12.59 16.53
N LEU A 86 2.49 12.38 17.68
CA LEU A 86 1.86 12.30 18.99
C LEU A 86 2.70 13.16 19.96
N PRO A 87 2.54 14.50 19.89
CA PRO A 87 3.34 15.42 20.71
C PRO A 87 3.20 15.17 22.22
N ASP A 88 2.01 14.76 22.66
CA ASP A 88 1.73 14.41 24.07
C ASP A 88 2.46 13.15 24.55
N GLU A 89 3.08 12.39 23.64
CA GLU A 89 3.88 11.20 23.93
C GLU A 89 5.38 11.40 23.61
N ALA A 90 5.87 12.63 23.74
CA ALA A 90 7.25 12.99 23.36
C ALA A 90 8.34 12.20 24.11
N ASP A 91 8.07 11.75 25.35
CA ASP A 91 9.01 10.96 26.16
C ASP A 91 8.84 9.44 25.99
N HIS A 92 8.00 8.99 25.06
CA HIS A 92 7.85 7.57 24.78
C HIS A 92 9.19 6.98 24.30
N ALA A 93 9.53 5.76 24.74
CA ALA A 93 10.73 5.02 24.28
C ALA A 93 10.89 4.82 22.75
N ARG A 94 9.89 5.24 21.96
CA ARG A 94 9.85 5.17 20.49
C ARG A 94 9.57 6.54 19.87
N ALA A 95 9.81 7.63 20.61
CA ALA A 95 9.54 9.00 20.16
C ALA A 95 10.25 9.30 18.81
N ASP A 96 11.44 8.74 18.63
CA ASP A 96 12.27 8.91 17.43
C ASP A 96 12.06 7.84 16.36
N ASP A 97 11.19 6.85 16.61
CA ASP A 97 10.84 5.88 15.57
C ASP A 97 10.02 6.57 14.48
N TYR A 98 10.30 6.22 13.23
CA TYR A 98 9.56 6.70 12.08
C TYR A 98 8.25 5.94 11.85
N TYR A 99 7.24 6.68 11.42
CA TYR A 99 5.91 6.22 11.09
C TYR A 99 5.48 6.84 9.76
N PHE A 100 4.80 6.04 8.95
CA PHE A 100 4.00 6.58 7.86
C PHE A 100 2.72 7.16 8.45
N ARG A 101 2.53 8.47 8.29
CA ARG A 101 1.24 9.14 8.46
C ARG A 101 0.50 9.07 7.14
N ILE A 102 -0.71 8.57 7.17
CA ILE A 102 -1.58 8.47 6.00
C ILE A 102 -2.81 9.33 6.28
N ASP A 103 -2.89 10.48 5.62
CA ASP A 103 -4.09 11.31 5.71
C ASP A 103 -5.20 10.66 4.87
N VAL A 104 -6.41 10.65 5.40
CA VAL A 104 -7.58 10.00 4.81
C VAL A 104 -8.78 10.93 4.72
N GLY A 105 -9.75 10.54 3.90
CA GLY A 105 -11.08 11.13 3.88
C GLY A 105 -11.93 10.74 5.10
N PRO A 106 -13.19 11.18 5.12
CA PRO A 106 -14.13 10.75 6.15
C PRO A 106 -14.29 9.22 6.14
N LEU A 107 -14.44 8.63 7.32
CA LEU A 107 -14.76 7.20 7.45
C LEU A 107 -16.12 6.91 6.81
N GLN A 108 -16.15 5.85 6.01
CA GLN A 108 -17.32 5.29 5.38
C GLN A 108 -17.56 3.90 5.96
N ARG A 109 -18.82 3.57 6.26
CA ARG A 109 -19.20 2.25 6.74
C ARG A 109 -19.49 1.33 5.55
N LEU A 110 -18.97 0.11 5.59
CA LEU A 110 -19.39 -0.94 4.67
C LEU A 110 -20.85 -1.31 4.92
N ALA A 111 -21.60 -1.62 3.85
CA ALA A 111 -22.96 -2.11 3.99
C ALA A 111 -23.05 -3.42 4.77
N ARG A 112 -21.99 -4.24 4.67
CA ARG A 112 -21.79 -5.48 5.42
C ARG A 112 -20.38 -5.50 5.99
N SER A 113 -20.26 -5.67 7.30
CA SER A 113 -18.96 -5.87 7.96
C SER A 113 -18.36 -7.23 7.58
N ILE A 114 -17.04 -7.31 7.46
CA ILE A 114 -16.32 -8.52 7.07
C ILE A 114 -15.68 -9.13 8.33
N PRO A 115 -16.23 -10.23 8.89
CA PRO A 115 -15.70 -10.84 10.10
C PRO A 115 -14.37 -11.58 9.84
N ALA A 116 -13.49 -11.60 10.85
CA ALA A 116 -12.31 -12.47 10.83
C ALA A 116 -12.66 -13.97 10.88
N ALA A 117 -13.85 -14.33 11.36
CA ALA A 117 -14.25 -15.71 11.61
C ALA A 117 -13.21 -16.46 12.48
N SER A 118 -12.62 -17.56 12.00
CA SER A 118 -11.59 -18.34 12.69
C SER A 118 -10.15 -17.82 12.48
N PHE A 119 -9.97 -16.63 11.90
CA PHE A 119 -8.65 -16.09 11.60
C PHE A 119 -7.98 -15.49 12.85
N HIS A 120 -6.93 -16.15 13.34
CA HIS A 120 -6.34 -15.87 14.66
C HIS A 120 -5.49 -14.59 14.71
N ARG A 121 -4.91 -14.17 13.57
CA ARG A 121 -4.05 -12.99 13.50
C ARG A 121 -4.09 -12.34 12.13
N VAL A 122 -4.89 -11.29 12.00
CA VAL A 122 -4.92 -10.44 10.81
C VAL A 122 -3.65 -9.59 10.77
N THR A 123 -3.05 -9.51 9.59
CA THR A 123 -1.95 -8.58 9.27
C THR A 123 -2.43 -7.60 8.20
N PHE A 124 -1.55 -6.75 7.69
CA PHE A 124 -1.90 -5.88 6.57
C PHE A 124 -2.24 -6.73 5.33
N ILE A 125 -3.34 -6.40 4.65
CA ILE A 125 -3.78 -7.11 3.44
C ILE A 125 -3.91 -6.09 2.30
N HIS A 126 -3.11 -6.25 1.25
CA HIS A 126 -3.31 -5.49 0.02
C HIS A 126 -4.33 -6.22 -0.86
N THR A 127 -5.35 -5.50 -1.31
CA THR A 127 -6.50 -6.08 -2.02
C THR A 127 -7.14 -5.04 -2.94
N THR A 128 -8.29 -5.35 -3.53
CA THR A 128 -9.05 -4.44 -4.38
C THR A 128 -10.35 -4.02 -3.71
N PHE A 129 -10.91 -2.89 -4.16
CA PHE A 129 -12.20 -2.42 -3.67
C PHE A 129 -13.32 -3.41 -4.01
N ASN A 130 -13.25 -4.09 -5.16
CA ASN A 130 -14.16 -5.17 -5.50
C ASN A 130 -14.12 -6.30 -4.46
N HIS A 131 -12.94 -6.80 -4.10
CA HIS A 131 -12.80 -7.82 -3.07
C HIS A 131 -13.31 -7.35 -1.70
N LEU A 132 -13.03 -6.09 -1.34
CA LEU A 132 -13.55 -5.51 -0.09
C LEU A 132 -15.08 -5.56 -0.02
N LEU A 133 -15.77 -5.26 -1.13
CA LEU A 133 -17.24 -5.24 -1.15
C LEU A 133 -17.88 -6.63 -1.22
N THR A 134 -17.18 -7.63 -1.75
CA THR A 134 -17.73 -8.97 -1.99
C THR A 134 -17.27 -10.02 -0.98
N ALA A 135 -16.24 -9.74 -0.17
CA ALA A 135 -15.68 -10.69 0.78
C ALA A 135 -16.67 -11.07 1.88
N ASP A 136 -16.78 -12.37 2.16
CA ASP A 136 -17.63 -12.87 3.22
C ASP A 136 -16.93 -12.88 4.58
N LYS A 137 -15.61 -13.07 4.56
CA LYS A 137 -14.71 -13.14 5.72
C LYS A 137 -13.33 -12.59 5.36
N VAL A 138 -12.55 -12.20 6.36
CA VAL A 138 -11.23 -11.55 6.16
C VAL A 138 -10.27 -12.41 5.34
N SER A 139 -10.35 -13.74 5.41
CA SER A 139 -9.50 -14.63 4.61
C SER A 139 -9.70 -14.45 3.10
N ASP A 140 -10.87 -13.99 2.67
CA ASP A 140 -11.21 -13.82 1.26
C ASP A 140 -10.59 -12.55 0.67
N LEU A 141 -10.10 -11.64 1.53
CA LEU A 141 -9.43 -10.42 1.11
C LEU A 141 -8.00 -10.69 0.59
N PHE A 142 -7.41 -11.82 0.97
CA PHE A 142 -6.08 -12.21 0.49
C PHE A 142 -6.12 -12.62 -0.98
N ARG A 143 -5.22 -12.05 -1.78
CA ARG A 143 -4.98 -12.47 -3.15
C ARG A 143 -4.00 -13.63 -3.17
N LYS A 144 -4.36 -14.73 -3.83
CA LYS A 144 -3.49 -15.92 -3.93
C LYS A 144 -2.32 -15.69 -4.90
N ASP A 145 -2.59 -15.04 -6.03
CA ASP A 145 -1.62 -14.83 -7.10
C ASP A 145 -1.42 -13.32 -7.36
N ASP A 146 -0.91 -12.58 -6.37
CA ASP A 146 -0.70 -11.13 -6.53
C ASP A 146 0.45 -10.83 -7.52
N PRO A 147 0.20 -10.12 -8.63
CA PRO A 147 1.24 -9.78 -9.60
C PRO A 147 2.36 -8.91 -9.01
N PHE A 148 2.06 -8.10 -7.99
CA PHE A 148 3.08 -7.36 -7.26
C PHE A 148 4.09 -8.30 -6.59
N GLU A 149 3.61 -9.36 -5.92
CA GLU A 149 4.49 -10.31 -5.24
C GLU A 149 5.31 -11.13 -6.25
N ARG A 150 4.73 -11.48 -7.41
CA ARG A 150 5.45 -12.12 -8.52
C ARG A 150 6.60 -11.24 -9.03
N LEU A 151 6.33 -9.97 -9.31
CA LEU A 151 7.36 -9.03 -9.75
C LEU A 151 8.43 -8.82 -8.66
N TRP A 152 8.01 -8.61 -7.41
CA TRP A 152 8.94 -8.43 -6.28
C TRP A 152 9.88 -9.63 -6.12
N HIS A 153 9.35 -10.85 -6.19
CA HIS A 153 10.14 -12.08 -6.12
C HIS A 153 11.15 -12.16 -7.26
N SER A 154 10.69 -11.96 -8.50
CA SER A 154 11.54 -12.04 -9.68
C SER A 154 12.68 -11.01 -9.66
N LEU A 155 12.42 -9.77 -9.24
CA LEU A 155 13.47 -8.76 -9.05
C LEU A 155 14.56 -9.26 -8.09
N ARG A 156 14.18 -9.91 -6.99
CA ARG A 156 15.14 -10.47 -6.02
C ARG A 156 15.90 -11.67 -6.57
N GLU A 157 15.27 -12.52 -7.39
CA GLU A 157 15.94 -13.62 -8.08
C GLU A 157 17.04 -13.12 -9.02
N HIS A 158 16.77 -12.01 -9.73
CA HIS A 158 17.74 -11.27 -10.54
C HIS A 158 18.74 -10.42 -9.71
N LYS A 159 18.87 -10.69 -8.41
CA LYS A 159 19.82 -10.05 -7.48
C LYS A 159 19.65 -8.54 -7.31
N LEU A 160 18.50 -8.00 -7.72
CA LEU A 160 18.14 -6.63 -7.38
C LEU A 160 17.73 -6.54 -5.91
N ARG A 161 17.87 -5.34 -5.35
CA ARG A 161 17.52 -5.02 -3.96
C ARG A 161 16.36 -4.03 -3.93
N PRO A 162 15.12 -4.49 -4.16
CA PRO A 162 13.95 -3.61 -4.11
C PRO A 162 13.80 -3.03 -2.70
N LEU A 163 13.63 -1.71 -2.65
CA LEU A 163 13.27 -0.95 -1.47
C LEU A 163 11.75 -0.75 -1.49
N LYS A 164 11.12 -0.96 -0.34
CA LYS A 164 9.67 -0.77 -0.17
C LYS A 164 9.32 0.62 0.32
N ASN A 165 8.14 1.10 -0.07
CA ASN A 165 7.45 2.26 0.54
C ASN A 165 8.26 3.56 0.56
N ARG A 166 9.12 3.79 -0.44
CA ARG A 166 9.84 5.06 -0.51
C ARG A 166 8.88 6.15 -0.98
N LEU A 167 8.84 7.25 -0.24
CA LEU A 167 7.98 8.38 -0.62
C LEU A 167 8.67 9.23 -1.69
N VAL A 168 7.92 9.59 -2.72
CA VAL A 168 8.28 10.57 -3.74
C VAL A 168 7.23 11.68 -3.65
N GLY A 169 7.62 12.81 -3.06
CA GLY A 169 6.66 13.79 -2.56
C GLY A 169 5.78 13.16 -1.48
N GLU A 170 4.47 13.19 -1.71
CA GLU A 170 3.47 12.67 -0.77
C GLU A 170 2.89 11.30 -1.16
N ALA A 171 3.51 10.60 -2.12
CA ALA A 171 3.05 9.30 -2.61
C ALA A 171 4.11 8.20 -2.41
N PRO A 172 3.75 7.00 -1.92
CA PRO A 172 4.65 5.87 -1.83
C PRO A 172 4.84 5.24 -3.20
N MET A 173 6.07 4.87 -3.52
CA MET A 173 6.37 3.94 -4.60
C MET A 173 6.18 2.51 -4.11
N ASP A 174 5.53 1.68 -4.92
CA ASP A 174 5.32 0.27 -4.62
C ASP A 174 6.66 -0.46 -4.55
N ILE A 175 7.54 -0.19 -5.53
CA ILE A 175 8.92 -0.70 -5.57
C ILE A 175 9.86 0.43 -5.92
N THR A 176 11.00 0.52 -5.23
CA THR A 176 12.09 1.42 -5.60
C THR A 176 13.38 0.65 -5.78
N LEU A 177 14.10 0.90 -6.87
CA LEU A 177 15.41 0.33 -7.14
C LEU A 177 16.45 1.45 -7.17
N ARG A 178 17.59 1.23 -6.51
CA ARG A 178 18.72 2.17 -6.55
C ARG A 178 19.64 1.81 -7.71
N ALA A 179 20.00 2.81 -8.51
CA ALA A 179 21.04 2.75 -9.53
C ALA A 179 22.17 3.73 -9.18
N ARG A 180 23.27 3.70 -9.94
CA ARG A 180 24.43 4.59 -9.69
C ARG A 180 24.05 6.06 -9.85
N GLY A 181 23.28 6.37 -10.89
CA GLY A 181 22.89 7.73 -11.27
C GLY A 181 21.56 8.19 -10.69
N GLY A 182 20.89 7.41 -9.83
CA GLY A 182 19.59 7.80 -9.28
C GLY A 182 18.74 6.62 -8.79
N TYR A 183 17.42 6.80 -8.88
CA TYR A 183 16.43 5.80 -8.45
C TYR A 183 15.41 5.52 -9.55
N LEU A 184 15.00 4.26 -9.64
CA LEU A 184 13.86 3.83 -10.43
C LEU A 184 12.68 3.56 -9.49
N GLY A 185 11.59 4.32 -9.63
CA GLY A 185 10.33 4.08 -8.95
C GLY A 185 9.36 3.29 -9.83
N ILE A 186 8.76 2.24 -9.29
CA ILE A 186 7.81 1.39 -10.01
C ILE A 186 6.49 1.38 -9.24
N ASN A 187 5.38 1.64 -9.96
CA ASN A 187 4.02 1.49 -9.46
C ASN A 187 3.32 0.32 -10.17
N CYS A 188 2.57 -0.48 -9.41
CA CYS A 188 1.76 -1.58 -9.93
C CYS A 188 0.28 -1.18 -9.91
N THR A 189 -0.36 -0.90 -11.05
CA THR A 189 -1.71 -0.34 -11.08
C THR A 189 -2.74 -1.41 -11.45
N GLU A 190 -3.94 -1.38 -10.88
CA GLU A 190 -5.06 -2.28 -11.26
C GLU A 190 -5.86 -1.76 -12.48
N GLY A 191 -5.38 -0.69 -13.12
CA GLY A 191 -5.99 -0.01 -14.25
C GLY A 191 -5.21 1.24 -14.65
N THR A 192 -5.80 2.07 -15.52
CA THR A 192 -5.26 3.38 -15.91
C THR A 192 -5.47 4.40 -14.78
N SER A 193 -4.77 4.26 -13.67
CA SER A 193 -4.76 5.31 -12.65
C SER A 193 -3.88 6.46 -13.16
N THR A 194 -4.49 7.48 -13.75
CA THR A 194 -3.88 8.80 -13.96
C THR A 194 -3.79 9.52 -12.63
N GLN A 195 -2.95 9.04 -11.71
CA GLN A 195 -2.34 9.98 -10.78
C GLN A 195 -1.36 10.80 -11.61
N GLU A 196 -1.83 11.93 -12.13
CA GLU A 196 -0.96 12.97 -12.67
C GLU A 196 0.03 13.34 -11.56
N ARG A 197 1.26 12.87 -11.72
CA ARG A 197 2.34 13.28 -10.83
C ARG A 197 2.64 14.72 -11.14
N ARG A 198 2.23 15.60 -10.23
CA ARG A 198 2.73 16.98 -10.23
C ARG A 198 4.25 16.92 -10.28
N HIS A 199 4.86 17.72 -11.13
CA HIS A 199 6.31 17.77 -11.27
C HIS A 199 6.91 18.27 -9.95
N ILE A 200 7.38 17.33 -9.13
CA ILE A 200 8.03 17.64 -7.85
C ILE A 200 9.53 17.70 -8.13
N PRO A 201 10.22 18.80 -7.80
CA PRO A 201 11.68 18.83 -7.87
C PRO A 201 12.23 17.83 -6.85
N LEU A 202 12.88 16.78 -7.34
CA LEU A 202 13.51 15.75 -6.52
C LEU A 202 15.02 16.02 -6.47
N ALA A 203 15.61 15.84 -5.29
CA ALA A 203 17.05 16.05 -5.09
C ALA A 203 17.91 15.05 -5.90
N ASP A 204 17.41 13.83 -6.05
CA ASP A 204 18.02 12.78 -6.86
C ASP A 204 17.40 12.74 -8.26
N ARG A 205 18.11 12.17 -9.24
CA ARG A 205 17.51 11.80 -10.53
C ARG A 205 16.58 10.59 -10.34
N TRP A 206 15.38 10.66 -10.89
CA TRP A 206 14.40 9.59 -10.86
C TRP A 206 13.94 9.22 -12.26
N GLU A 207 13.83 7.91 -12.51
CA GLU A 207 13.02 7.38 -13.61
C GLU A 207 11.85 6.60 -13.02
N PHE A 208 10.77 6.51 -13.79
CA PHE A 208 9.53 5.93 -13.30
C PHE A 208 8.89 5.00 -14.32
N LEU A 209 8.42 3.85 -13.83
CA LEU A 209 7.62 2.91 -14.59
C LEU A 209 6.30 2.65 -13.87
N SER A 210 5.23 2.47 -14.65
CA SER A 210 3.93 2.04 -14.15
C SER A 210 3.53 0.81 -14.93
N PHE A 211 3.30 -0.30 -14.22
CA PHE A 211 2.86 -1.55 -14.82
C PHE A 211 1.45 -1.85 -14.37
N ALA A 212 0.56 -2.11 -15.32
CA ALA A 212 -0.73 -2.70 -14.98
C ALA A 212 -0.49 -4.11 -14.42
N THR A 213 -1.26 -4.51 -13.41
CA THR A 213 -1.19 -5.86 -12.83
C THR A 213 -1.40 -6.94 -13.88
N THR A 214 -2.30 -6.71 -14.83
CA THR A 214 -2.51 -7.60 -15.99
C THR A 214 -1.29 -7.71 -16.90
N SER A 215 -0.53 -6.64 -17.10
CA SER A 215 0.72 -6.68 -17.88
C SER A 215 1.79 -7.50 -17.17
N ILE A 216 1.90 -7.39 -15.85
CA ILE A 216 2.82 -8.23 -15.05
C ILE A 216 2.40 -9.70 -15.13
N GLU A 217 1.10 -9.99 -15.11
CA GLU A 217 0.59 -11.35 -15.21
C GLU A 217 0.90 -12.00 -16.55
N GLN A 218 0.67 -11.26 -17.63
CA GLN A 218 0.76 -11.73 -19.02
C GLN A 218 2.18 -11.74 -19.56
N ASP A 219 3.01 -10.73 -19.23
CA ASP A 219 4.37 -10.58 -19.75
C ASP A 219 5.33 -10.03 -18.68
N LEU A 220 5.62 -10.87 -17.68
CA LEU A 220 6.60 -10.55 -16.63
C LEU A 220 7.99 -10.28 -17.23
N HIS A 221 8.41 -11.06 -18.23
CA HIS A 221 9.72 -10.89 -18.87
C HIS A 221 9.84 -9.54 -19.58
N GLY A 222 8.80 -9.08 -20.28
CA GLY A 222 8.74 -7.75 -20.86
C GLY A 222 8.82 -6.63 -19.82
N CYS A 223 8.13 -6.79 -18.68
CA CYS A 223 8.24 -5.86 -17.56
C CYS A 223 9.70 -5.80 -17.04
N LEU A 224 10.35 -6.94 -16.85
CA LEU A 224 11.76 -7.01 -16.41
C LEU A 224 12.72 -6.38 -17.42
N ARG A 225 12.50 -6.56 -18.73
CA ARG A 225 13.30 -5.90 -19.77
C ARG A 225 13.19 -4.37 -19.69
N GLN A 226 11.98 -3.84 -19.49
CA GLN A 226 11.77 -2.39 -19.32
C GLN A 226 12.46 -1.86 -18.06
N ILE A 227 12.38 -2.60 -16.95
CA ILE A 227 13.10 -2.29 -15.71
C ILE A 227 14.61 -2.27 -15.96
N GLY A 228 15.15 -3.28 -16.67
CA GLY A 228 16.57 -3.34 -17.02
C GLY A 228 17.03 -2.15 -17.86
N ALA A 229 16.26 -1.78 -18.88
CA ALA A 229 16.56 -0.62 -19.71
C ALA A 229 16.59 0.69 -18.89
N ALA A 230 15.61 0.90 -18.00
CA ALA A 230 15.54 2.07 -17.12
C ALA A 230 16.66 2.09 -16.06
N LEU A 231 17.14 0.93 -15.62
CA LEU A 231 18.32 0.88 -14.75
C LEU A 231 19.60 1.24 -15.50
N ILE A 232 19.74 0.82 -16.77
CA ILE A 232 20.90 1.16 -17.62
C ILE A 232 20.94 2.66 -17.92
N SER A 233 19.81 3.29 -18.24
CA SER A 233 19.72 4.76 -18.46
C SER A 233 20.08 5.56 -17.21
N LEU A 234 19.81 5.02 -16.02
CA LEU A 234 20.25 5.53 -14.73
C LEU A 234 21.70 5.16 -14.36
N GLY A 235 22.48 4.59 -15.27
CA GLY A 235 23.88 4.23 -15.05
C GLY A 235 24.11 2.93 -14.27
N GLY A 236 23.11 2.05 -14.22
CA GLY A 236 23.23 0.68 -13.72
C GLY A 236 23.87 -0.29 -14.72
N SER A 237 24.40 -1.41 -14.23
CA SER A 237 24.89 -2.51 -15.06
C SER A 237 23.73 -3.38 -15.58
N THR A 238 23.93 -4.08 -16.70
CA THR A 238 22.91 -4.94 -17.34
C THR A 238 22.35 -5.98 -16.37
N LEU A 239 21.02 -6.09 -16.29
CA LEU A 239 20.36 -7.22 -15.61
C LEU A 239 20.73 -8.51 -16.36
N HIS A 240 21.24 -9.50 -15.63
CA HIS A 240 21.41 -10.83 -16.19
C HIS A 240 20.03 -11.49 -16.31
N ILE A 241 19.43 -11.40 -17.49
CA ILE A 241 18.24 -12.17 -17.87
C ILE A 241 18.76 -13.42 -18.60
N PRO A 242 18.62 -14.63 -18.05
CA PRO A 242 18.99 -15.83 -18.79
C PRO A 242 18.12 -15.94 -20.05
N PRO A 243 18.67 -16.39 -21.19
CA PRO A 243 17.88 -16.61 -22.40
C PRO A 243 16.78 -17.66 -22.14
N GLU A 244 15.61 -17.49 -22.77
CA GLU A 244 14.57 -18.53 -22.78
C GLU A 244 15.12 -19.82 -23.43
N PRO A 245 14.69 -21.01 -22.94
CA PRO A 245 15.13 -22.30 -23.45
C PRO A 245 14.66 -22.58 -24.89
#